data_AF-A0A8S9B4V2-F1
#
_entry.id   AF-A0A8S9B4V2-F1
#
_cell.length_a   1.000
_cell.length_b   1.000
_cell.length_c   1.000
_cell.angle_alpha   90.00
_cell.angle_beta   90.00
_cell.angle_gamma   90.00
#
_symmetry.space_group_name_H-M   'P 1'
#
loop_
_entity.id
_entity.type
_entity.pdbx_description
1 polymer ?
#
loop_
_entity_poly.entity_id
_entity_poly.type
_entity_poly.pdbx_seq_one_letter_code
_entity_poly.pdbx_strand_id
1 'polypeptide(L)'
;MYPPYRRQHGNCNHLPISSGFRVGCHSGQDLVNFVKANSQRRNYMLSQRGTQLCNALALGKRPTEVILGQLGKNFDDLFFGGQLLGHCLLHFTPVPSSRSGFNARTTETSPGSAEILIYTRDDKDEVLAQTLRGYISTLLREMAHAFLVVYQCRFCFHADATGDPQAPGHGQPFDEIIRVVEIACRDPRYIDLPLDLKHAA
;
A
#
# COMPACT_ATOMS: atom_id res chain seq x y z
N MET A 1 -1.13 7.39 -29.78
CA MET A 1 0.08 6.57 -29.93
C MET A 1 1.21 7.35 -29.25
N TYR A 2 1.55 7.01 -28.00
CA TYR A 2 2.59 7.72 -27.26
C TYR A 2 3.96 7.26 -27.74
N PRO A 3 4.94 8.16 -27.90
CA PRO A 3 6.27 7.78 -28.35
C PRO A 3 6.91 6.83 -27.33
N PRO A 4 7.75 5.88 -27.76
CA PRO A 4 8.47 5.01 -26.84
C PRO A 4 9.35 5.88 -25.93
N TYR A 5 9.05 5.84 -24.64
CA TYR A 5 9.80 6.49 -23.56
C TYR A 5 11.20 5.87 -23.45
N ARG A 6 12.11 6.19 -24.39
CA ARG A 6 13.55 6.07 -24.16
C ARG A 6 14.03 7.37 -23.51
N ARG A 7 13.70 7.57 -22.23
CA ARG A 7 14.35 8.62 -21.44
C ARG A 7 15.70 8.12 -20.95
N GLN A 8 16.67 9.02 -21.04
CA GLN A 8 18.04 8.86 -20.55
C GLN A 8 18.02 8.51 -19.05
N HIS A 9 18.11 7.22 -18.71
CA HIS A 9 18.45 6.75 -17.37
C HIS A 9 19.95 7.01 -17.10
N GLY A 10 20.38 8.27 -17.16
CA GLY A 10 21.75 8.65 -16.86
C GLY A 10 22.05 8.39 -15.38
N ASN A 11 22.84 7.36 -15.11
CA ASN A 11 23.55 7.10 -13.84
C ASN A 11 22.73 6.93 -12.55
N CYS A 12 21.51 6.40 -12.60
CA CYS A 12 20.95 5.81 -11.37
C CYS A 12 21.57 4.43 -11.17
N ASN A 13 22.48 4.30 -10.20
CA ASN A 13 23.03 3.02 -9.75
C ASN A 13 21.96 2.27 -8.95
N HIS A 14 20.96 1.74 -9.66
CA HIS A 14 19.94 0.92 -9.03
C HIS A 14 20.57 -0.35 -8.48
N LEU A 15 20.24 -0.66 -7.24
CA LEU A 15 20.64 -1.92 -6.64
C LEU A 15 19.52 -2.94 -6.85
N PRO A 16 19.84 -4.15 -7.34
CA PRO A 16 18.85 -5.21 -7.38
C PRO A 16 18.45 -5.54 -5.94
N ILE A 17 17.18 -5.84 -5.70
CA ILE A 17 16.68 -6.15 -4.35
C ILE A 17 17.35 -7.39 -3.75
N SER A 18 17.91 -8.29 -4.59
CA SER A 18 18.75 -9.40 -4.15
C SER A 18 20.02 -8.99 -3.39
N SER A 19 20.46 -7.73 -3.51
CA SER A 19 21.59 -7.16 -2.76
C SER A 19 21.20 -6.55 -1.40
N GLY A 20 19.95 -6.76 -0.99
CA GLY A 20 19.36 -6.17 0.20
C GLY A 20 18.42 -5.02 -0.15
N PHE A 21 17.44 -4.81 0.73
CA PHE A 21 16.50 -3.70 0.60
C PHE A 21 17.19 -2.41 1.05
N ARG A 22 17.31 -1.43 0.15
CA ARG A 22 17.93 -0.14 0.45
C ARG A 22 17.01 1.00 0.08
N VAL A 23 16.81 1.88 1.05
CA VAL A 23 16.05 3.11 0.93
C VAL A 23 16.51 3.92 -0.29
N GLY A 24 15.56 4.39 -1.11
CA GLY A 24 15.80 5.28 -2.24
C GLY A 24 16.70 4.74 -3.36
N CYS A 25 16.91 3.43 -3.47
CA CYS A 25 17.93 2.85 -4.37
C CYS A 25 17.35 1.93 -5.46
N HIS A 26 16.03 1.74 -5.53
CA HIS A 26 15.41 0.76 -6.43
C HIS A 26 14.62 1.43 -7.55
N SER A 27 14.57 0.80 -8.72
CA SER A 27 13.63 1.22 -9.75
C SER A 27 12.20 0.84 -9.35
N GLY A 28 11.20 1.53 -9.91
CA GLY A 28 9.80 1.14 -9.68
C GLY A 28 9.53 -0.31 -10.09
N GLN A 29 10.15 -0.78 -11.18
CA GLN A 29 10.00 -2.16 -11.63
C GLN A 29 10.60 -3.19 -10.68
N ASP A 30 11.74 -2.88 -10.04
CA ASP A 30 12.32 -3.76 -9.02
C ASP A 30 11.35 -3.93 -7.85
N LEU A 31 10.77 -2.83 -7.37
CA LEU A 31 9.81 -2.83 -6.29
C LEU A 31 8.55 -3.64 -6.64
N VAL A 32 8.02 -3.48 -7.86
CA VAL A 32 6.92 -4.30 -8.39
C VAL A 32 7.28 -5.79 -8.37
N ASN A 33 8.47 -6.16 -8.88
CA ASN A 33 8.91 -7.55 -8.93
C ASN A 33 9.06 -8.16 -7.53
N PHE A 34 9.50 -7.37 -6.56
CA PHE A 34 9.58 -7.80 -5.17
C PHE A 34 8.22 -8.02 -4.54
N VAL A 35 7.25 -7.12 -4.73
CA VAL A 35 5.88 -7.33 -4.25
C VAL A 35 5.29 -8.59 -4.89
N LYS A 36 5.45 -8.79 -6.21
CA LYS A 36 5.04 -10.03 -6.90
C LYS A 36 5.64 -11.27 -6.26
N ALA A 37 6.94 -11.27 -5.97
CA ALA A 37 7.62 -12.41 -5.36
C ALA A 37 7.15 -12.68 -3.92
N ASN A 38 6.95 -11.64 -3.10
CA ASN A 38 6.46 -11.81 -1.72
C ASN A 38 5.02 -12.28 -1.66
N SER A 39 4.13 -11.69 -2.49
CA SER A 39 2.75 -12.13 -2.66
C SER A 39 2.64 -13.57 -3.14
N GLN A 40 3.68 -14.14 -3.75
CA GLN A 40 3.71 -15.57 -4.12
C GLN A 40 4.29 -16.46 -3.02
N ARG A 41 5.36 -16.02 -2.35
CA ARG A 41 6.11 -16.82 -1.36
C ARG A 41 5.40 -16.95 0.00
N ARG A 42 4.78 -15.88 0.49
CA ARG A 42 4.24 -15.82 1.88
C ARG A 42 2.79 -16.30 2.00
N ASN A 43 2.25 -16.85 0.92
CA ASN A 43 0.92 -17.44 0.78
C ASN A 43 0.57 -18.53 1.80
N TYR A 44 1.55 -19.29 2.29
CA TYR A 44 1.30 -20.31 3.29
C TYR A 44 0.97 -19.73 4.69
N MET A 45 1.67 -18.66 5.10
CA MET A 45 1.47 -18.04 6.42
C MET A 45 0.14 -17.28 6.52
N LEU A 46 -0.42 -16.87 5.39
CA LEU A 46 -1.68 -16.16 5.33
C LEU A 46 -2.89 -17.02 5.63
N SER A 47 -2.87 -18.31 5.29
CA SER A 47 -4.02 -19.17 5.55
C SER A 47 -4.43 -19.18 7.04
N GLN A 48 -3.48 -19.00 7.97
CA GLN A 48 -3.78 -18.95 9.41
C GLN A 48 -4.13 -17.55 9.93
N ARG A 49 -3.43 -16.50 9.46
CA ARG A 49 -3.69 -15.11 9.90
C ARG A 49 -4.88 -14.47 9.17
N GLY A 50 -5.13 -14.87 7.93
CA GLY A 50 -6.27 -14.49 7.10
C GLY A 50 -7.60 -14.94 7.72
N THR A 51 -7.65 -16.14 8.32
CA THR A 51 -8.84 -16.59 9.07
C THR A 51 -9.16 -15.67 10.24
N GLN A 52 -8.15 -15.15 10.96
CA GLN A 52 -8.38 -14.18 12.04
C GLN A 52 -8.91 -12.84 11.52
N LEU A 53 -8.42 -12.40 10.35
CA LEU A 53 -8.92 -11.24 9.61
C LEU A 53 -10.40 -11.40 9.25
N CYS A 54 -10.74 -12.52 8.59
CA CYS A 54 -12.09 -12.83 8.14
C CYS A 54 -13.04 -13.03 9.32
N ASN A 55 -12.57 -13.59 10.43
CA ASN A 55 -13.35 -13.69 11.66
C ASN A 55 -13.58 -12.31 12.29
N ALA A 56 -12.59 -11.41 12.30
CA ALA A 56 -12.77 -10.04 12.78
C ALA A 56 -13.76 -9.25 11.91
N LEU A 57 -13.70 -9.43 10.58
CA LEU A 57 -14.65 -8.90 9.60
C LEU A 57 -16.07 -9.45 9.82
N ALA A 58 -16.21 -10.75 10.07
CA ALA A 58 -17.50 -11.42 10.26
C ALA A 58 -18.20 -11.03 11.57
N LEU A 59 -17.44 -10.63 12.60
CA LEU A 59 -17.98 -10.27 13.91
C LEU A 59 -18.56 -8.85 13.98
N GLY A 60 -18.54 -8.08 12.88
CA GLY A 60 -19.15 -6.75 12.83
C GLY A 60 -18.63 -5.82 13.93
N LYS A 61 -17.35 -5.92 14.28
CA LYS A 61 -16.71 -4.99 15.22
C LYS A 61 -16.17 -3.80 14.44
N ARG A 62 -16.33 -2.59 14.99
CA ARG A 62 -15.68 -1.40 14.44
C ARG A 62 -14.16 -1.61 14.46
N PRO A 63 -13.43 -1.33 13.37
CA PRO A 63 -11.97 -1.33 13.41
C PRO A 63 -11.49 -0.33 14.45
N THR A 64 -10.80 -0.83 15.47
CA THR A 64 -10.02 0.03 16.38
C THR A 64 -8.65 0.29 15.76
N GLU A 65 -7.99 1.35 16.21
CA GLU A 65 -6.60 1.64 15.83
C GLU A 65 -5.67 0.45 16.06
N VAL A 66 -5.91 -0.31 17.13
CA VAL A 66 -5.16 -1.54 17.45
C VAL A 66 -5.33 -2.59 16.35
N ILE A 67 -6.56 -2.81 15.88
CA ILE A 67 -6.84 -3.77 14.80
C ILE A 67 -6.18 -3.29 13.51
N LEU A 68 -6.40 -2.04 13.11
CA LEU A 68 -5.82 -1.49 11.87
C LEU A 68 -4.29 -1.47 11.90
N GLY A 69 -3.68 -1.18 13.06
CA GLY A 69 -2.23 -1.26 13.25
C GLY A 69 -1.70 -2.70 13.12
N GLN A 70 -2.42 -3.69 13.65
CA GLN A 70 -2.07 -5.10 13.48
C GLN A 70 -2.22 -5.56 12.03
N LEU A 71 -3.26 -5.07 11.33
CA LEU A 71 -3.45 -5.30 9.90
C LEU A 71 -2.29 -4.70 9.10
N GLY A 72 -1.88 -3.46 9.40
CA GLY A 72 -0.72 -2.82 8.77
C GLY A 72 0.55 -3.67 8.92
N LYS A 73 0.84 -4.18 10.12
CA LYS A 73 1.99 -5.08 10.34
C LYS A 73 1.90 -6.36 9.52
N ASN A 74 0.73 -6.98 9.48
CA ASN A 74 0.51 -8.19 8.69
C ASN A 74 0.68 -7.94 7.19
N PHE A 75 0.20 -6.79 6.69
CA PHE A 75 0.34 -6.41 5.28
C PHE A 75 1.78 -6.04 4.92
N ASP A 76 2.52 -5.39 5.83
CA ASP A 76 3.95 -5.13 5.67
C ASP A 76 4.71 -6.44 5.52
N ASP A 77 4.53 -7.36 6.48
CA ASP A 77 5.12 -8.70 6.42
C ASP A 77 4.77 -9.41 5.11
N LEU A 78 3.52 -9.31 4.67
CA LEU A 78 3.03 -10.08 3.55
C LEU A 78 3.52 -9.56 2.20
N PHE A 79 3.34 -8.26 1.95
CA PHE A 79 3.50 -7.65 0.63
C PHE A 79 4.82 -6.89 0.50
N PHE A 80 5.28 -6.29 1.59
CA PHE A 80 6.39 -5.33 1.61
C PHE A 80 7.63 -5.85 2.36
N GLY A 81 7.63 -7.13 2.75
CA GLY A 81 8.78 -7.82 3.33
C GLY A 81 9.00 -7.57 4.82
N GLY A 82 8.07 -6.90 5.51
CA GLY A 82 8.16 -6.60 6.95
C GLY A 82 9.15 -5.48 7.28
N GLN A 83 9.42 -4.60 6.31
CA GLN A 83 10.41 -3.52 6.44
C GLN A 83 9.80 -2.14 6.28
N LEU A 84 8.59 -2.02 5.71
CA LEU A 84 7.99 -0.71 5.45
C LEU A 84 7.72 0.05 6.75
N LEU A 85 7.16 -0.60 7.77
CA LEU A 85 6.80 0.06 9.03
C LEU A 85 8.00 0.41 9.91
N GLY A 86 9.21 -0.06 9.58
CA GLY A 86 10.45 0.45 10.17
C GLY A 86 10.80 1.86 9.68
N HIS A 87 10.25 2.27 8.54
CA HIS A 87 10.49 3.55 7.88
C HIS A 87 9.21 4.37 7.68
N CYS A 88 8.08 3.84 8.13
CA CYS A 88 6.78 4.43 7.91
C CYS A 88 5.98 4.49 9.21
N LEU A 89 5.56 5.70 9.59
CA LEU A 89 4.66 5.90 10.72
C LEU A 89 3.20 5.75 10.25
N LEU A 90 2.41 4.99 11.00
CA LEU A 90 1.00 4.77 10.71
C LEU A 90 0.15 5.41 11.81
N HIS A 91 -0.65 6.41 11.44
CA HIS A 91 -1.53 7.14 12.33
C HIS A 91 -3.00 6.95 11.95
N PHE A 92 -3.84 6.88 12.98
CA PHE A 92 -5.29 6.91 12.86
C PHE A 92 -5.78 8.19 13.53
N THR A 93 -6.70 8.90 12.89
CA THR A 93 -7.18 10.19 13.40
C THR A 93 -8.63 10.39 13.00
N PRO A 94 -9.50 10.87 13.90
CA PRO A 94 -10.87 11.22 13.55
C PRO A 94 -10.92 12.20 12.38
N VAL A 95 -11.83 12.00 11.42
CA VAL A 95 -12.05 12.94 10.32
C VAL A 95 -12.32 14.34 10.89
N PRO A 96 -11.56 15.38 10.49
CA PRO A 96 -11.89 16.75 10.84
C PRO A 96 -13.25 17.12 10.25
N SER A 97 -14.10 17.78 11.02
CA SER A 97 -15.44 18.23 10.60
C SER A 97 -15.45 19.12 9.34
N SER A 98 -14.29 19.62 8.90
CA SER A 98 -14.10 20.44 7.71
C SER A 98 -13.66 19.68 6.44
N ARG A 99 -13.43 18.36 6.49
CA ARG A 99 -12.98 17.56 5.34
C ARG A 99 -13.98 16.48 4.97
N SER A 100 -14.87 16.78 4.02
CA SER A 100 -15.62 15.75 3.30
C SER A 100 -14.77 15.20 2.15
N GLY A 101 -14.58 13.88 2.08
CA GLY A 101 -14.07 13.20 0.89
C GLY A 101 -12.61 12.75 0.86
N PHE A 102 -11.83 12.90 1.94
CA PHE A 102 -10.50 12.27 2.04
C PHE A 102 -10.49 11.22 3.14
N ASN A 103 -10.27 9.94 2.79
CA ASN A 103 -10.18 8.87 3.79
C ASN A 103 -8.75 8.57 4.26
N ALA A 104 -7.72 9.03 3.55
CA ALA A 104 -6.33 8.94 4.01
C ALA A 104 -5.36 9.87 3.26
N ARG A 105 -4.10 9.91 3.72
CA ARG A 105 -2.97 10.47 2.97
C ARG A 105 -1.65 9.77 3.34
N THR A 106 -0.73 9.74 2.39
CA THR A 106 0.68 9.42 2.60
C THR A 106 1.53 10.67 2.38
N THR A 107 2.53 10.91 3.23
CA THR A 107 3.43 12.07 3.11
C THR A 107 4.87 11.64 3.39
N GLU A 108 5.82 12.10 2.55
CA GLU A 108 7.24 11.95 2.86
C GLU A 108 7.61 12.92 3.99
N THR A 109 8.12 12.39 5.10
CA THR A 109 8.51 13.21 6.28
C THR A 109 9.98 13.60 6.25
N SER A 110 10.81 12.72 5.68
CA SER A 110 12.23 12.93 5.43
C SER A 110 12.71 11.95 4.34
N PRO A 111 13.91 12.13 3.76
CA PRO A 111 14.42 11.19 2.76
C PRO A 111 14.38 9.74 3.27
N GLY A 112 13.56 8.92 2.62
CA GLY A 112 13.44 7.51 2.99
C GLY A 112 12.55 7.23 4.20
N SER A 113 11.71 8.18 4.60
CA SER A 113 10.71 8.00 5.64
C SER A 113 9.36 8.55 5.19
N ALA A 114 8.28 7.87 5.57
CA ALA A 114 6.93 8.27 5.23
C ALA A 114 6.00 8.27 6.45
N GLU A 115 4.90 9.00 6.35
CA GLU A 115 3.78 8.97 7.28
C GLU A 115 2.52 8.60 6.50
N ILE A 116 1.78 7.60 6.99
CA ILE A 116 0.43 7.25 6.55
C ILE A 116 -0.54 7.73 7.61
N LEU A 117 -1.50 8.56 7.20
CA LEU A 117 -2.59 9.01 8.06
C LEU A 117 -3.91 8.47 7.50
N ILE A 118 -4.58 7.62 8.27
CA ILE A 118 -5.91 7.07 7.97
C ILE A 118 -6.95 7.82 8.80
N TYR A 119 -7.99 8.35 8.15
CA TYR A 119 -9.03 9.08 8.86
C TYR A 119 -10.16 8.14 9.33
N THR A 120 -10.41 8.11 10.63
CA THR A 120 -11.49 7.31 11.22
C THR A 120 -12.79 8.12 11.27
N ARG A 121 -13.92 7.51 10.89
CA ARG A 121 -15.25 8.12 11.00
C ARG A 121 -16.02 7.45 12.13
N ASP A 122 -16.65 8.26 12.97
CA ASP A 122 -17.48 7.76 14.08
C ASP A 122 -18.91 7.40 13.65
N ASP A 123 -19.23 7.65 12.38
CA ASP A 123 -20.57 7.61 11.79
C ASP A 123 -21.33 6.36 12.25
N LYS A 124 -22.42 6.61 12.97
CA LYS A 124 -23.24 5.58 13.63
C LYS A 124 -24.07 4.74 12.65
N ASP A 125 -24.12 5.17 11.39
CA ASP A 125 -25.14 4.72 10.43
C ASP A 125 -24.57 4.03 9.17
N GLU A 126 -23.26 3.93 8.99
CA GLU A 126 -22.68 3.21 7.85
C GLU A 126 -22.57 1.70 8.11
N VAL A 127 -22.95 0.91 7.10
CA VAL A 127 -22.89 -0.55 7.09
C VAL A 127 -21.47 -1.01 7.43
N LEU A 128 -21.27 -1.48 8.67
CA LEU A 128 -19.97 -1.72 9.30
C LEU A 128 -18.98 -2.56 8.48
N ALA A 129 -19.49 -3.48 7.66
CA ALA A 129 -18.70 -4.36 6.80
C ALA A 129 -18.16 -3.64 5.54
N GLN A 130 -18.90 -2.65 5.02
CA GLN A 130 -18.41 -1.77 3.96
C GLN A 130 -17.33 -0.82 4.50
N THR A 131 -17.42 -0.43 5.78
CA THR A 131 -16.40 0.41 6.44
C THR A 131 -15.08 -0.32 6.65
N LEU A 132 -15.06 -1.54 7.20
CA LEU A 132 -13.78 -2.25 7.43
C LEU A 132 -13.08 -2.63 6.12
N ARG A 133 -13.82 -3.09 5.11
CA ARG A 133 -13.23 -3.32 3.77
C ARG A 133 -12.67 -2.03 3.18
N GLY A 134 -13.41 -0.92 3.31
CA GLY A 134 -12.92 0.40 2.93
C GLY A 134 -11.61 0.77 3.64
N TYR A 135 -11.54 0.61 4.96
CA TYR A 135 -10.31 0.86 5.73
C TYR A 135 -9.14 -0.03 5.30
N ILE A 136 -9.38 -1.32 5.04
CA ILE A 136 -8.34 -2.23 4.57
C ILE A 136 -7.85 -1.80 3.18
N SER A 137 -8.78 -1.48 2.27
CA SER A 137 -8.41 -1.02 0.93
C SER A 137 -7.59 0.26 1.00
N THR A 138 -8.05 1.25 1.75
CA THR A 138 -7.35 2.52 1.94
C THR A 138 -5.98 2.30 2.58
N LEU A 139 -5.88 1.46 3.62
CA LEU A 139 -4.61 1.16 4.26
C LEU A 139 -3.61 0.53 3.29
N LEU A 140 -4.01 -0.49 2.53
CA LEU A 140 -3.13 -1.14 1.55
C LEU A 140 -2.70 -0.19 0.43
N ARG A 141 -3.61 0.67 -0.03
CA ARG A 141 -3.32 1.70 -1.03
C ARG A 141 -2.26 2.67 -0.53
N GLU A 142 -2.42 3.21 0.68
CA GLU A 142 -1.45 4.13 1.27
C GLU A 142 -0.12 3.46 1.61
N MET A 143 -0.13 2.18 2.00
CA MET A 143 1.11 1.42 2.18
C MET A 143 1.88 1.25 0.86
N ALA A 144 1.19 1.05 -0.27
CA ALA A 144 1.82 1.02 -1.57
C ALA A 144 2.45 2.39 -1.94
N HIS A 145 1.77 3.49 -1.62
CA HIS A 145 2.36 4.83 -1.75
C HIS A 145 3.62 4.98 -0.90
N ALA A 146 3.54 4.66 0.39
CA ALA A 146 4.67 4.77 1.32
C ALA A 146 5.86 3.92 0.87
N PHE A 147 5.60 2.73 0.35
CA PHE A 147 6.63 1.83 -0.16
C PHE A 147 7.42 2.43 -1.32
N LEU A 148 6.73 3.07 -2.28
CA LEU A 148 7.39 3.77 -3.38
C LEU A 148 8.15 5.00 -2.87
N VAL A 149 7.56 5.79 -1.97
CA VAL A 149 8.20 6.97 -1.36
C VAL A 149 9.51 6.60 -0.65
N VAL A 150 9.51 5.50 0.10
CA VAL A 150 10.68 5.08 0.90
C VAL A 150 11.78 4.45 0.03
N TYR A 151 11.41 3.56 -0.88
CA TYR A 151 12.39 2.66 -1.51
C TYR A 151 12.71 2.97 -2.97
N GLN A 152 11.84 3.71 -3.66
CA GLN A 152 12.09 4.04 -5.05
C GLN A 152 13.17 5.13 -5.15
N CYS A 153 14.07 4.99 -6.12
CA CYS A 153 14.99 6.05 -6.51
C CYS A 153 14.21 7.33 -6.78
N ARG A 154 14.57 8.43 -6.11
CA ARG A 154 13.87 9.72 -6.22
C ARG A 154 13.75 10.22 -7.66
N PHE A 155 14.80 10.06 -8.47
CA PHE A 155 14.76 10.45 -9.88
C PHE A 155 13.72 9.64 -10.66
N CYS A 156 13.65 8.32 -10.42
CA CYS A 156 12.64 7.47 -11.02
C CYS A 156 11.24 7.78 -10.49
N PHE A 157 11.11 7.99 -9.18
CA PHE A 157 9.84 8.34 -8.56
C PHE A 157 9.24 9.61 -9.17
N HIS A 158 10.02 10.69 -9.32
CA HIS A 158 9.55 11.90 -9.98
C HIS A 158 9.20 11.69 -11.46
N ALA A 159 10.01 10.90 -12.19
CA ALA A 159 9.72 10.58 -13.60
C ALA A 159 8.40 9.81 -13.76
N ASP A 160 8.13 8.87 -12.86
CA ASP A 160 6.93 8.04 -12.89
C ASP A 160 5.70 8.81 -12.37
N ALA A 161 5.85 9.60 -11.31
CA ALA A 161 4.76 10.37 -10.71
C ALA A 161 4.27 11.54 -11.57
N THR A 162 5.14 12.09 -12.42
CA THR A 162 4.79 13.14 -13.41
C THR A 162 4.25 12.57 -14.72
N GLY A 163 4.29 11.25 -14.89
CA GLY A 163 3.85 10.57 -16.11
C GLY A 163 2.33 10.47 -16.27
N ASP A 164 1.57 10.55 -15.16
CA ASP A 164 0.10 10.51 -15.17
C ASP A 164 -0.49 11.89 -14.81
N PRO A 165 -0.96 12.67 -15.80
CA PRO A 165 -1.57 13.98 -15.56
C PRO A 165 -2.98 13.89 -14.94
N GLN A 166 -3.64 12.74 -14.97
CA GLN A 166 -4.97 12.53 -14.39
C GLN A 166 -4.88 12.06 -12.92
N ALA A 167 -3.79 11.40 -12.57
CA ALA A 167 -3.59 10.83 -11.24
C ALA A 167 -2.14 11.00 -10.76
N PRO A 168 -1.68 12.25 -10.48
CA PRO A 168 -0.30 12.49 -10.06
C PRO A 168 0.07 11.65 -8.83
N GLY A 169 1.19 10.93 -8.91
CA GLY A 169 1.61 9.99 -7.86
C GLY A 169 1.12 8.53 -8.01
N HIS A 170 0.29 8.23 -9.01
CA HIS A 170 -0.13 6.87 -9.40
C HIS A 170 0.53 6.42 -10.70
N GLY A 171 1.85 6.59 -10.81
CA GLY A 171 2.61 6.13 -11.97
C GLY A 171 2.50 4.61 -12.17
N GLN A 172 2.96 4.10 -13.32
CA GLN A 172 2.89 2.67 -13.66
C GLN A 172 3.33 1.71 -12.53
N PRO A 173 4.43 1.96 -11.78
CA PRO A 173 4.82 1.06 -10.68
C PRO A 173 3.77 0.95 -9.59
N PHE A 174 3.07 2.04 -9.26
CA PHE A 174 1.99 2.03 -8.29
C PHE A 174 0.82 1.16 -8.76
N ASP A 175 0.34 1.40 -9.98
CA ASP A 175 -0.76 0.63 -10.58
C ASP A 175 -0.46 -0.87 -10.63
N GLU A 176 0.78 -1.24 -10.94
CA GLU A 176 1.20 -2.64 -10.94
C GLU A 176 1.27 -3.25 -9.53
N ILE A 177 1.79 -2.53 -8.53
CA ILE A 177 1.81 -2.99 -7.13
C ILE A 177 0.38 -3.22 -6.65
N ILE A 178 -0.51 -2.24 -6.86
CA ILE A 178 -1.90 -2.32 -6.45
C ILE A 178 -2.58 -3.54 -7.07
N ARG A 179 -2.44 -3.73 -8.39
CA ARG A 179 -3.01 -4.89 -9.08
C ARG A 179 -2.51 -6.23 -8.51
N VAL A 180 -1.23 -6.32 -8.17
CA VAL A 180 -0.65 -7.54 -7.59
C VAL A 180 -1.23 -7.83 -6.20
N VAL A 181 -1.37 -6.80 -5.36
CA VAL A 181 -1.99 -6.92 -4.04
C VAL A 181 -3.46 -7.31 -4.15
N GLU A 182 -4.24 -6.68 -5.04
CA GLU A 182 -5.65 -7.02 -5.29
C GLU A 182 -5.85 -8.49 -5.69
N ILE A 183 -5.02 -8.99 -6.61
CA ILE A 183 -5.07 -10.39 -7.06
C ILE A 183 -4.78 -11.33 -5.87
N ALA A 184 -3.77 -11.01 -5.06
CA ALA A 184 -3.42 -11.82 -3.89
C ALA A 184 -4.53 -11.80 -2.82
N CYS A 185 -5.19 -10.66 -2.62
CA CYS A 185 -6.32 -10.53 -1.69
C CYS A 185 -7.56 -11.32 -2.15
N ARG A 186 -7.84 -11.39 -3.46
CA ARG A 186 -8.98 -12.11 -4.02
C ARG A 186 -8.81 -13.63 -4.02
N ASP A 187 -7.59 -14.14 -3.90
CA ASP A 187 -7.35 -15.57 -3.95
C ASP A 187 -7.94 -16.27 -2.71
N PRO A 188 -8.92 -17.19 -2.89
CA PRO A 188 -9.61 -17.84 -1.78
C PRO A 188 -8.70 -18.79 -0.99
N ARG A 189 -7.52 -19.13 -1.54
CA ARG A 189 -6.52 -19.94 -0.84
C ARG A 189 -5.78 -19.17 0.25
N TYR A 190 -5.87 -17.83 0.25
CA TYR A 190 -5.04 -16.97 1.09
C TYR A 190 -5.86 -16.04 1.98
N ILE A 191 -6.48 -15.01 1.41
CA ILE A 191 -7.17 -13.95 2.18
C ILE A 191 -8.68 -13.99 1.91
N ASP A 192 -9.10 -14.41 0.70
CA ASP A 192 -10.50 -14.41 0.26
C ASP A 192 -11.25 -13.09 0.53
N LEU A 193 -10.54 -11.97 0.30
CA LEU A 193 -11.05 -10.64 0.53
C LEU A 193 -11.01 -9.86 -0.78
N PRO A 194 -12.10 -9.84 -1.56
CA PRO A 194 -12.15 -9.03 -2.77
C PRO A 194 -12.11 -7.55 -2.38
N LEU A 195 -11.00 -6.91 -2.70
CA LEU A 195 -10.76 -5.47 -2.52
C LEU A 195 -10.74 -4.78 -3.88
N ASP A 196 -11.14 -3.51 -3.86
CA ASP A 196 -10.90 -2.54 -4.93
C ASP A 196 -10.01 -1.46 -4.33
N LEU A 197 -8.73 -1.52 -4.67
CA LEU A 197 -7.69 -0.63 -4.15
C LEU A 197 -7.51 0.58 -5.06
N LYS A 198 -7.78 0.43 -6.37
CA LYS A 198 -7.68 1.53 -7.33
C LYS A 198 -8.70 2.64 -7.06
N HIS A 199 -9.88 2.28 -6.58
CA HIS A 199 -10.96 3.22 -6.27
C HIS A 199 -11.19 3.45 -4.77
N ALA A 200 -10.28 2.98 -3.92
CA ALA A 200 -10.34 3.20 -2.48
C ALA A 200 -10.05 4.68 -2.16
N ALA A 201 -11.11 5.48 -1.98
CA ALA A 201 -11.02 6.91 -1.66
C ALA A 201 -11.95 7.26 -0.51
#